data_AF-A0A318T088-F1
#
_entry.id   AF-A0A318T088-F1
#
_cell.length_a   1.000
_cell.length_b   1.000
_cell.length_c   1.000
_cell.angle_alpha   90.00
_cell.angle_beta   90.00
_cell.angle_gamma   90.00
#
_symmetry.space_group_name_H-M   'P 1'
#
loop_
_entity.id
_entity.type
_entity.pdbx_description
1 polymer ?
#
loop_
_entity_poly.entity_id
_entity_poly.type
_entity_poly.pdbx_seq_one_letter_code
_entity_poly.pdbx_strand_id
1 'polypeptide(L)'
;MRGALILSLALALPLPAAAQGAMGAYSAADCAAFWSAYARRMGGSDIARLAEGFGQAAQRIEGAGPTQARRDAMLALIRAYIENNDRQSRDLFNRLAQACSSLAAELPETRGIRM
;
A
#
# COMPACT_ATOMS: atom_id res chain seq x y z
N MET A 1 -18.00 7.36 55.12
CA MET A 1 -18.46 8.47 54.24
C MET A 1 -17.49 8.51 53.07
N ARG A 2 -17.79 7.85 51.94
CA ARG A 2 -18.47 8.35 50.72
C ARG A 2 -17.67 9.46 49.99
N GLY A 3 -17.35 9.22 48.72
CA GLY A 3 -16.85 10.22 47.76
C GLY A 3 -15.90 9.59 46.72
N ALA A 4 -16.37 8.66 45.90
CA ALA A 4 -16.99 8.89 44.58
C ALA A 4 -15.94 8.95 43.45
N LEU A 5 -15.93 7.88 42.65
CA LEU A 5 -15.29 7.75 41.35
C LEU A 5 -15.64 8.93 40.43
N ILE A 6 -14.65 9.45 39.70
CA ILE A 6 -14.90 10.17 38.46
C ILE A 6 -14.26 9.38 37.32
N LEU A 7 -15.13 8.63 36.63
CA LEU A 7 -14.97 8.17 35.26
C LEU A 7 -14.42 9.32 34.40
N SER A 8 -13.28 9.11 33.74
CA SER A 8 -12.94 9.88 32.54
C SER A 8 -13.04 8.96 31.34
N LEU A 9 -14.12 9.21 30.61
CA LEU A 9 -14.57 8.64 29.36
C LEU A 9 -13.47 8.80 28.29
N ALA A 10 -12.67 7.76 28.06
CA ALA A 10 -11.82 7.71 26.87
C ALA A 10 -12.75 7.47 25.67
N LEU A 11 -13.11 8.57 25.00
CA LEU A 11 -13.87 8.58 23.76
C LEU A 11 -13.05 7.84 22.70
N ALA A 12 -13.30 6.53 22.58
CA ALA A 12 -12.80 5.71 21.49
C ALA A 12 -13.48 6.22 20.21
N LEU A 13 -12.81 7.09 19.46
CA LEU A 13 -13.16 7.35 18.07
C LEU A 13 -13.04 6.02 17.33
N PRO A 14 -14.13 5.46 16.78
CA PRO A 14 -14.00 4.36 15.85
C PRO A 14 -13.31 4.93 14.63
N LEU A 15 -12.01 4.68 14.51
CA LEU A 15 -11.31 4.75 13.23
C LEU A 15 -12.20 3.97 12.24
N PRO A 16 -12.61 4.58 11.11
CA PRO A 16 -13.31 3.82 10.09
C PRO A 16 -12.37 2.71 9.67
N ALA A 17 -12.69 1.49 10.13
CA ALA A 17 -12.13 0.26 9.63
C ALA A 17 -12.55 0.19 8.16
N ALA A 18 -11.76 0.84 7.31
CA ALA A 18 -11.86 0.70 5.87
C ALA A 18 -11.69 -0.78 5.57
N ALA A 19 -12.82 -1.42 5.31
CA ALA A 19 -13.00 -2.61 4.50
C ALA A 19 -11.80 -3.58 4.54
N GLN A 20 -11.69 -4.33 5.63
CA GLN A 20 -10.94 -5.58 5.65
C GLN A 20 -11.83 -6.67 5.00
N GLY A 21 -12.15 -6.46 3.73
CA GLY A 21 -12.77 -7.44 2.86
C GLY A 21 -11.68 -8.18 2.11
N ALA A 22 -11.59 -9.48 2.33
CA ALA A 22 -10.56 -10.40 1.84
C ALA A 22 -10.22 -10.25 0.33
N MET A 23 -9.11 -9.57 0.02
CA MET A 23 -8.25 -9.77 -1.16
C MET A 23 -6.85 -9.20 -0.83
N GLY A 24 -5.99 -10.00 -0.17
CA GLY A 24 -4.62 -9.61 0.21
C GLY A 24 -4.52 -8.45 1.21
N ALA A 25 -3.45 -8.35 1.99
CA ALA A 25 -3.26 -7.24 2.93
C ALA A 25 -3.10 -5.85 2.25
N TYR A 26 -3.01 -5.81 0.92
CA TYR A 26 -2.74 -4.63 0.11
C TYR A 26 -3.59 -4.63 -1.16
N SER A 27 -4.19 -3.47 -1.44
CA SER A 27 -5.07 -3.24 -2.60
C SER A 27 -4.30 -3.04 -3.90
N ALA A 28 -4.99 -3.05 -5.05
CA ALA A 28 -4.37 -2.70 -6.33
C ALA A 28 -3.88 -1.24 -6.31
N ALA A 29 -4.60 -0.34 -5.63
CA ALA A 29 -4.14 1.03 -5.43
C ALA A 29 -2.87 1.12 -4.58
N ASP A 30 -2.71 0.28 -3.54
CA ASP A 30 -1.46 0.20 -2.77
C ASP A 30 -0.30 -0.25 -3.67
N CYS A 31 -0.51 -1.29 -4.48
CA CYS A 31 0.49 -1.81 -5.41
C CYS A 31 0.86 -0.83 -6.51
N ALA A 32 -0.12 -0.08 -7.04
CA ALA A 32 0.11 0.99 -8.00
C ALA A 32 1.02 2.08 -7.42
N ALA A 33 0.72 2.56 -6.21
CA ALA A 33 1.54 3.56 -5.53
C ALA A 33 2.94 3.04 -5.21
N PHE A 34 3.04 1.79 -4.75
CA PHE A 34 4.30 1.14 -4.40
C PHE A 34 5.25 1.01 -5.61
N TRP A 35 4.80 0.39 -6.69
CA TRP A 35 5.62 0.19 -7.87
C TRP A 35 5.91 1.49 -8.62
N SER A 36 4.98 2.45 -8.59
CA SER A 36 5.24 3.80 -9.12
C SER A 36 6.35 4.49 -8.33
N ALA A 37 6.31 4.42 -7.00
CA ALA A 37 7.36 4.97 -6.14
C ALA A 37 8.72 4.31 -6.40
N TYR A 38 8.75 2.98 -6.54
CA TYR A 38 9.96 2.23 -6.83
C TYR A 38 10.53 2.57 -8.22
N ALA A 39 9.70 2.57 -9.27
CA ALA A 39 10.10 2.92 -10.63
C ALA A 39 10.64 4.36 -10.71
N ARG A 40 10.05 5.32 -9.99
CA ARG A 40 10.58 6.69 -9.92
C ARG A 40 11.96 6.77 -9.29
N ARG A 41 12.28 5.86 -8.35
CA ARG A 41 13.54 5.89 -7.60
C ARG A 41 14.65 5.06 -8.24
N MET A 42 14.30 3.94 -8.85
CA MET A 42 15.23 2.95 -9.42
C MET A 42 15.24 2.94 -10.95
N GLY A 43 14.24 3.53 -11.60
CA GLY A 43 13.99 3.38 -13.03
C GLY A 43 13.32 2.04 -13.37
N GLY A 44 13.16 1.78 -14.67
CA GLY A 44 12.61 0.53 -15.20
C GLY A 44 11.24 0.70 -15.86
N SER A 45 11.20 0.58 -17.18
CA SER A 45 9.97 0.70 -17.98
C SER A 45 8.94 -0.38 -17.64
N ASP A 46 9.40 -1.60 -17.34
CA ASP A 46 8.51 -2.70 -16.97
C ASP A 46 7.87 -2.49 -15.60
N ILE A 47 8.61 -1.94 -14.64
CA ILE A 47 8.08 -1.60 -13.32
C ILE A 47 7.08 -0.45 -13.41
N ALA A 48 7.37 0.57 -14.24
CA ALA A 48 6.44 1.65 -14.49
C ALA A 48 5.13 1.13 -15.11
N ARG A 49 5.23 0.24 -16.12
CA ARG A 49 4.09 -0.41 -16.75
C ARG A 49 3.31 -1.30 -15.77
N LEU A 50 4.00 -1.99 -14.86
CA LEU A 50 3.37 -2.76 -13.78
C LEU A 50 2.54 -1.85 -12.86
N ALA A 51 3.11 -0.71 -12.46
CA ALA A 51 2.43 0.28 -11.64
C ALA A 51 1.17 0.84 -12.34
N GLU A 52 1.26 1.10 -13.65
CA GLU A 52 0.12 1.50 -14.47
C GLU A 52 -0.96 0.42 -14.55
N GLY A 53 -0.58 -0.84 -14.75
CA GLY A 53 -1.50 -1.97 -14.76
C GLY A 53 -2.26 -2.10 -13.44
N PHE A 54 -1.57 -1.95 -12.31
CA PHE A 54 -2.22 -1.87 -11.00
C PHE A 54 -3.14 -0.65 -10.86
N GLY A 55 -2.75 0.52 -11.39
CA GLY A 55 -3.59 1.71 -11.39
C GLY A 55 -4.89 1.52 -12.16
N GLN A 56 -4.84 0.82 -13.30
CA GLN A 56 -6.03 0.45 -14.08
C GLN A 56 -6.91 -0.55 -13.32
N ALA A 57 -6.29 -1.59 -12.73
CA ALA A 57 -7.01 -2.55 -11.91
C ALA A 57 -7.69 -1.89 -10.70
N ALA A 58 -7.01 -0.95 -10.04
CA ALA A 58 -7.58 -0.15 -8.94
C ALA A 58 -8.78 0.67 -9.41
N GLN A 59 -8.67 1.36 -10.55
CA GLN A 59 -9.79 2.12 -11.11
C GLN A 59 -11.01 1.23 -11.42
N ARG A 60 -10.78 -0.01 -11.89
CA ARG A 60 -11.84 -0.97 -12.22
C ARG A 60 -12.47 -1.64 -10.99
N ILE A 61 -11.65 -2.07 -10.03
CA ILE A 61 -12.07 -2.88 -8.87
C ILE A 61 -12.49 -1.99 -7.71
N GLU A 62 -11.72 -0.95 -7.43
CA GLU A 62 -11.88 -0.06 -6.26
C GLU A 62 -12.61 1.24 -6.64
N GLY A 63 -12.78 1.52 -7.94
CA GLY A 63 -13.42 2.74 -8.44
C GLY A 63 -12.53 3.98 -8.41
N ALA A 64 -11.29 3.85 -7.94
CA ALA A 64 -10.31 4.94 -7.89
C ALA A 64 -8.87 4.42 -7.90
N GLY A 65 -7.95 5.20 -8.46
CA GLY A 65 -6.52 4.98 -8.32
C GLY A 65 -5.97 5.34 -6.92
N PRO A 66 -4.64 5.24 -6.71
CA PRO A 66 -4.03 5.62 -5.45
C PRO A 66 -4.28 7.10 -5.10
N THR A 67 -4.50 7.38 -3.81
CA THR A 67 -4.57 8.75 -3.29
C THR A 67 -3.17 9.38 -3.22
N GLN A 68 -3.12 10.71 -3.11
CA GLN A 68 -1.84 11.41 -2.93
C GLN A 68 -1.14 10.99 -1.62
N ALA A 69 -1.88 10.91 -0.51
CA ALA A 69 -1.34 10.47 0.77
C ALA A 69 -0.72 9.07 0.69
N ARG A 70 -1.35 8.15 -0.05
CA ARG A 70 -0.82 6.79 -0.28
C ARG A 70 0.46 6.82 -1.12
N ARG A 71 0.51 7.63 -2.18
CA ARG A 71 1.74 7.83 -2.97
C ARG A 71 2.88 8.37 -2.10
N ASP A 72 2.61 9.36 -1.27
CA ASP A 72 3.62 9.97 -0.39
C ASP A 72 4.12 8.97 0.66
N ALA A 73 3.24 8.17 1.24
CA ALA A 73 3.61 7.09 2.16
C ALA A 73 4.51 6.04 1.49
N MET A 74 4.20 5.61 0.27
CA MET A 74 5.04 4.66 -0.47
C MET A 74 6.39 5.27 -0.85
N LEU A 75 6.43 6.55 -1.23
CA LEU A 75 7.70 7.24 -1.47
C LEU A 75 8.57 7.33 -0.20
N ALA A 76 7.96 7.57 0.96
CA ALA A 76 8.68 7.57 2.23
C ALA A 76 9.24 6.18 2.57
N LEU A 77 8.45 5.12 2.37
CA LEU A 77 8.90 3.75 2.53
C LEU A 77 10.09 3.41 1.61
N ILE A 78 9.99 3.71 0.31
CA ILE A 78 11.06 3.46 -0.66
C ILE A 78 12.34 4.21 -0.27
N ARG A 79 12.22 5.45 0.23
CA ARG A 79 13.36 6.21 0.75
C ARG A 79 13.99 5.55 1.97
N ALA A 80 13.19 5.19 2.98
CA ALA A 80 13.69 4.55 4.19
C ALA A 80 14.34 3.18 3.90
N TYR A 81 13.78 2.43 2.95
CA TYR A 81 14.33 1.18 2.46
C TYR A 81 15.70 1.37 1.78
N ILE A 82 15.79 2.27 0.79
CA ILE A 82 16.99 2.42 -0.07
C ILE A 82 18.09 3.22 0.63
N GLU A 83 17.76 4.34 1.26
CA GLU A 83 18.75 5.31 1.74
C GLU A 83 19.16 5.01 3.18
N ASN A 84 18.21 4.61 4.03
CA ASN A 84 18.48 4.40 5.45
C ASN A 84 18.78 2.93 5.79
N ASN A 85 18.60 2.01 4.84
CA ASN A 85 18.72 0.56 5.04
C ASN A 85 17.94 0.09 6.29
N ASP A 86 16.83 0.76 6.59
CA ASP A 86 16.07 0.54 7.81
C ASP A 86 15.43 -0.84 7.80
N ARG A 87 15.71 -1.67 8.82
CA ARG A 87 15.28 -3.08 8.84
C ARG A 87 13.76 -3.22 8.78
N GLN A 88 13.02 -2.38 9.51
CA GLN A 88 11.57 -2.45 9.51
C GLN A 88 10.99 -2.09 8.13
N SER A 89 11.55 -1.07 7.51
CA SER A 89 11.20 -0.65 6.15
C SER A 89 11.55 -1.71 5.10
N ARG A 90 12.67 -2.42 5.25
CA ARG A 90 13.01 -3.58 4.40
C ARG A 90 12.01 -4.71 4.52
N ASP A 91 11.62 -5.07 5.74
CA ASP A 91 10.65 -6.15 5.95
C ASP A 91 9.27 -5.78 5.40
N LEU A 92 8.85 -4.52 5.59
CA LEU A 92 7.62 -4.01 5.01
C LEU A 92 7.68 -3.97 3.48
N PHE A 93 8.79 -3.50 2.91
CA PHE A 93 9.03 -3.51 1.46
C PHE A 93 8.89 -4.93 0.89
N ASN A 94 9.55 -5.92 1.50
CA ASN A 94 9.51 -7.30 1.02
C ASN A 94 8.09 -7.90 1.08
N ARG A 95 7.34 -7.63 2.17
CA ARG A 95 5.94 -8.08 2.28
C ARG A 95 5.04 -7.43 1.24
N LEU A 96 5.18 -6.12 1.02
CA LEU A 96 4.45 -5.38 -0.03
C LEU A 96 4.77 -5.94 -1.42
N ALA A 97 6.06 -6.11 -1.74
CA ALA A 97 6.50 -6.64 -3.02
C ALA A 97 5.93 -8.05 -3.27
N GLN A 98 5.96 -8.93 -2.25
CA GLN A 98 5.41 -10.27 -2.35
C GLN A 98 3.89 -10.26 -2.55
N ALA A 99 3.16 -9.47 -1.76
CA ALA A 99 1.71 -9.36 -1.88
C ALA A 99 1.29 -8.81 -3.25
N CYS A 100 1.98 -7.77 -3.73
CA CYS A 100 1.74 -7.24 -5.06
C CYS A 100 2.12 -8.24 -6.14
N SER A 101 3.19 -9.03 -5.99
CA SER A 101 3.51 -10.09 -6.95
C SER A 101 2.41 -11.15 -7.04
N SER A 102 1.83 -11.55 -5.91
CA SER A 102 0.70 -12.49 -5.89
C SER A 102 -0.52 -11.88 -6.58
N LEU A 103 -0.86 -10.63 -6.26
CA LEU A 103 -1.98 -9.93 -6.87
C LEU A 103 -1.78 -9.72 -8.39
N ALA A 104 -0.55 -9.43 -8.84
CA ALA A 104 -0.23 -9.27 -10.25
C ALA A 104 -0.50 -10.55 -11.07
N ALA A 105 -0.40 -11.74 -10.47
CA ALA A 105 -0.67 -13.00 -11.14
C ALA A 105 -2.17 -13.21 -11.40
N GLU A 106 -3.02 -12.58 -10.59
CA GLU A 106 -4.49 -12.71 -10.64
C GLU A 106 -5.13 -11.65 -11.54
N LEU A 107 -4.45 -10.51 -11.77
CA LEU A 107 -4.97 -9.39 -12.53
C LEU A 107 -4.63 -9.50 -14.04
N PRO A 108 -5.61 -9.31 -14.94
CA PRO A 108 -5.35 -9.28 -16.37
C PRO A 108 -4.49 -8.08 -16.79
N GLU A 109 -4.60 -6.94 -16.12
CA GLU A 109 -3.88 -5.69 -16.45
C GLU A 109 -2.37 -5.78 -16.24
N THR A 110 -1.92 -6.68 -15.37
CA THR A 110 -0.50 -6.88 -15.04
C THR A 110 0.09 -8.10 -15.72
N ARG A 111 -0.73 -8.86 -16.46
CA ARG A 111 -0.32 -10.13 -17.07
C ARG A 111 0.74 -9.91 -18.15
N GLY A 112 1.81 -10.69 -18.11
CA GLY A 112 2.88 -10.65 -19.11
C GLY A 112 3.89 -9.51 -18.92
N ILE A 113 3.76 -8.72 -17.86
CA ILE A 113 4.80 -7.78 -17.42
C ILE A 113 5.80 -8.56 -16.57
N ARG A 114 7.09 -8.49 -16.93
CA ARG A 114 8.15 -9.14 -16.16
C ARG A 114 8.66 -8.18 -15.08
N MET A 115 8.88 -8.71 -13.88
CA MET A 115 9.58 -8.01 -12.79
C MET A 115 11.04 -8.42 -12.73
#